data_AF-A0A352J0N1-F1
#
_entry.id   AF-A0A352J0N1-F1
#
_cell.length_a   1.000
_cell.length_b   1.000
_cell.length_c   1.000
_cell.angle_alpha   90.00
_cell.angle_beta   90.00
_cell.angle_gamma   90.00
#
_symmetry.space_group_name_H-M   'P 1'
#
loop_
_entity.id
_entity.type
_entity.pdbx_description
1 polymer ?
#
loop_
_entity_poly.entity_id
_entity_poly.type
_entity_poly.pdbx_seq_one_letter_code
_entity_poly.pdbx_strand_id
1 'polypeptide(L)'
;ASRLENLGIYAYRNNGEYHAWNPETVSRLQIATKTNNYGLFKEYTRTVDDKPNPAFIRDMLDYKRNPIDISEVEPAANIMKRFCTGAMSYGSISREAHEAMAIAMNIIGGRSNTGEGG
;
A
#
# COMPACT_ATOMS: atom_id res chain seq x y z
N ALA A 1 -22.94 -29.09 19.66
CA ALA A 1 -23.39 -27.95 18.85
C ALA A 1 -22.53 -27.86 17.60
N SER A 2 -23.12 -27.81 16.40
CA SER A 2 -22.36 -27.61 15.16
C SER A 2 -21.79 -26.18 15.12
N ARG A 3 -20.51 -26.05 14.82
CA ARG A 3 -19.83 -24.76 14.75
C ARG A 3 -20.31 -24.02 13.49
N LEU A 4 -20.68 -22.75 13.63
CA LEU A 4 -21.01 -21.91 12.48
C LEU A 4 -19.77 -21.73 11.58
N GLU A 5 -20.01 -21.72 10.28
CA GLU A 5 -18.98 -21.41 9.30
C GLU A 5 -18.47 -19.98 9.52
N ASN A 6 -17.16 -19.79 9.38
CA ASN A 6 -16.55 -18.48 9.48
C ASN A 6 -15.92 -18.13 8.15
N LEU A 7 -16.60 -17.20 7.48
CA LEU A 7 -16.33 -16.73 6.14
C LEU A 7 -15.14 -15.76 6.06
N GLY A 8 -14.51 -15.38 7.18
CA GLY A 8 -13.33 -14.51 7.13
C GLY A 8 -13.62 -13.04 6.79
N ILE A 9 -14.83 -12.54 7.04
CA ILE A 9 -15.23 -11.14 6.74
C ILE A 9 -14.32 -10.12 7.45
N TYR A 10 -14.00 -10.36 8.73
CA TYR A 10 -13.24 -9.42 9.57
C TYR A 10 -11.72 -9.65 9.55
N ALA A 11 -11.28 -10.83 9.14
CA ALA A 11 -9.86 -11.19 9.11
C ALA A 11 -9.61 -12.24 8.04
N TYR A 12 -8.50 -12.09 7.32
CA TYR A 12 -8.09 -12.99 6.25
C TYR A 12 -8.13 -14.47 6.66
N ARG A 13 -8.62 -15.31 5.76
CA ARG A 13 -8.58 -16.78 5.82
C ARG A 13 -8.36 -17.34 4.43
N ASN A 14 -7.64 -18.45 4.33
CA ASN A 14 -7.33 -19.09 3.04
C ASN A 14 -8.58 -19.46 2.22
N ASN A 15 -9.69 -19.81 2.87
CA ASN A 15 -10.96 -20.17 2.23
C ASN A 15 -12.08 -19.19 2.62
N GLY A 16 -11.74 -17.93 2.92
CA GLY A 16 -12.71 -16.90 3.28
C GLY A 16 -12.96 -15.89 2.17
N GLU A 17 -13.59 -14.79 2.55
CA GLU A 17 -13.76 -13.59 1.74
C GLU A 17 -12.41 -13.08 1.21
N TYR A 18 -12.45 -12.35 0.10
CA TYR A 18 -11.26 -11.71 -0.46
C TYR A 18 -10.79 -10.55 0.42
N HIS A 19 -9.48 -10.50 0.70
CA HIS A 19 -8.82 -9.35 1.35
C HIS A 19 -7.73 -8.79 0.43
N ALA A 20 -7.76 -7.48 0.21
CA ALA A 20 -6.70 -6.78 -0.54
C ALA A 20 -5.33 -6.92 0.15
N TRP A 21 -5.33 -6.88 1.48
CA TRP A 21 -4.19 -7.25 2.31
C TRP A 21 -4.27 -8.72 2.69
N ASN A 22 -3.44 -9.54 2.05
CA ASN A 22 -3.33 -10.97 2.31
C ASN A 22 -1.84 -11.36 2.42
N PRO A 23 -1.50 -12.58 2.88
CA PRO A 23 -0.11 -12.98 3.10
C PRO A 23 0.79 -12.81 1.85
N GLU A 24 0.23 -13.06 0.67
CA GLU A 24 0.95 -12.98 -0.60
C GLU A 24 1.25 -11.52 -0.99
N THR A 25 0.25 -10.63 -0.94
CA THR A 25 0.44 -9.21 -1.28
C THR A 25 1.38 -8.51 -0.29
N VAL A 26 1.23 -8.80 1.01
CA VAL A 26 2.11 -8.24 2.06
C VAL A 26 3.54 -8.73 1.90
N SER A 27 3.76 -10.04 1.70
CA SER A 27 5.09 -10.61 1.58
C SER A 27 5.85 -10.04 0.37
N ARG A 28 5.18 -9.94 -0.80
CA ARG A 28 5.82 -9.38 -2.00
C ARG A 28 6.24 -7.92 -1.81
N LEU A 29 5.39 -7.10 -1.21
CA LEU A 29 5.71 -5.70 -0.94
C LEU A 29 6.91 -5.57 0.02
N GLN A 30 6.93 -6.37 1.09
CA GLN A 30 8.04 -6.40 2.05
C GLN A 30 9.36 -6.82 1.40
N ILE A 31 9.37 -7.87 0.58
CA ILE A 31 10.58 -8.31 -0.11
C ILE A 31 11.05 -7.23 -1.09
N ALA A 32 10.15 -6.70 -1.93
CA ALA A 32 10.49 -5.68 -2.92
C ALA A 32 11.15 -4.45 -2.29
N THR A 33 10.59 -3.96 -1.18
CA THR A 33 11.10 -2.78 -0.46
C THR A 33 12.39 -3.08 0.30
N LYS A 34 12.50 -4.25 0.95
CA LYS A 34 13.71 -4.66 1.68
C LYS A 34 14.92 -4.87 0.77
N THR A 35 14.71 -5.39 -0.44
CA THR A 35 15.79 -5.64 -1.42
C THR A 35 15.98 -4.51 -2.42
N ASN A 36 15.22 -3.41 -2.29
CA ASN A 36 15.18 -2.31 -3.26
C ASN A 36 15.03 -2.78 -4.72
N ASN A 37 14.11 -3.73 -4.95
CA ASN A 37 13.92 -4.37 -6.25
C ASN A 37 12.60 -3.91 -6.89
N TYR A 38 12.71 -3.03 -7.90
CA TYR A 38 11.56 -2.51 -8.63
C TYR A 38 10.80 -3.58 -9.43
N GLY A 39 11.48 -4.61 -9.93
CA GLY A 39 10.85 -5.73 -10.62
C GLY A 39 9.88 -6.48 -9.70
N LEU A 40 10.31 -6.80 -8.47
CA LEU A 40 9.44 -7.41 -7.46
C LEU A 40 8.30 -6.48 -7.04
N PHE A 41 8.54 -5.17 -7.00
CA PHE A 41 7.47 -4.20 -6.76
C PHE A 41 6.41 -4.23 -7.89
N LYS A 42 6.83 -4.36 -9.15
CA LYS A 42 5.91 -4.51 -10.29
C LYS A 42 5.13 -5.83 -10.25
N GLU A 43 5.71 -6.91 -9.75
CA GLU A 43 4.98 -8.17 -9.50
C GLU A 43 3.92 -8.01 -8.42
N TYR A 44 4.25 -7.31 -7.32
CA TYR A 44 3.29 -6.94 -6.28
C TYR A 44 2.14 -6.12 -6.87
N THR A 45 2.41 -5.03 -7.59
CA THR A 45 1.35 -4.17 -8.15
C THR A 45 0.47 -4.94 -9.11
N ARG A 46 1.06 -5.78 -9.98
CA ARG A 46 0.28 -6.61 -10.91
C ARG A 46 -0.68 -7.55 -10.18
N THR A 47 -0.25 -8.14 -9.06
CA THR A 47 -1.13 -9.00 -8.23
C THR A 47 -2.31 -8.20 -7.65
N VAL A 48 -2.08 -6.94 -7.28
CA VAL A 48 -3.11 -6.05 -6.71
C VAL A 48 -4.05 -5.51 -7.78
N ASP A 49 -3.53 -5.22 -8.97
CA ASP A 49 -4.27 -4.62 -10.08
C ASP A 49 -5.11 -5.69 -10.81
N ASP A 50 -4.50 -6.82 -11.20
CA ASP A 50 -5.10 -7.90 -12.02
C ASP A 50 -5.89 -8.94 -11.18
N LYS A 51 -6.64 -8.46 -10.20
CA LYS A 51 -7.52 -9.31 -9.38
C LYS A 51 -8.73 -9.81 -10.17
N PRO A 52 -9.21 -11.04 -9.91
CA PRO A 52 -10.25 -11.66 -10.72
C PRO A 52 -11.62 -10.97 -10.61
N ASN A 53 -11.90 -10.31 -9.48
CA ASN A 53 -13.14 -9.59 -9.25
C ASN A 53 -12.82 -8.19 -8.72
N PRO A 54 -13.55 -7.15 -9.16
CA PRO A 54 -13.48 -5.81 -8.56
C PRO A 54 -13.70 -5.85 -7.05
N ALA A 55 -12.78 -5.26 -6.28
CA ALA A 55 -12.87 -5.16 -4.82
C ALA A 55 -13.17 -3.72 -4.37
N PHE A 56 -12.90 -2.73 -5.22
CA PHE A 56 -13.09 -1.32 -4.99
C PHE A 56 -13.77 -0.66 -6.19
N ILE A 57 -14.46 0.46 -5.97
CA ILE A 57 -15.10 1.23 -7.05
C ILE A 57 -14.12 1.59 -8.17
N ARG A 58 -12.86 1.92 -7.81
CA ARG A 58 -11.81 2.28 -8.78
C ARG A 58 -11.45 1.13 -9.74
N ASP A 59 -11.74 -0.12 -9.38
CA ASP A 59 -11.48 -1.28 -10.25
C ASP A 59 -12.49 -1.36 -11.41
N MET A 60 -13.59 -0.60 -11.35
CA MET A 60 -14.56 -0.45 -12.43
C MET A 60 -14.25 0.72 -13.37
N LEU A 61 -13.17 1.45 -13.10
CA LEU A 61 -12.77 2.63 -13.88
C LEU A 61 -11.60 2.26 -14.80
N ASP A 62 -11.56 2.90 -15.97
CA ASP A 62 -10.44 2.80 -16.91
C ASP A 62 -10.04 4.18 -17.43
N TYR A 63 -8.83 4.29 -17.95
CA TYR A 63 -8.24 5.52 -18.44
C TYR A 63 -8.27 5.58 -19.97
N LYS A 64 -8.71 6.70 -20.53
CA LYS A 64 -8.44 7.02 -21.94
C LYS A 64 -6.93 7.21 -22.09
N ARG A 65 -6.32 6.50 -23.03
CA ARG A 65 -4.86 6.48 -23.19
C ARG A 65 -4.39 7.47 -24.26
N ASN A 66 -3.44 8.32 -23.89
CA ASN A 66 -2.67 9.17 -24.80
C ASN A 66 -1.21 9.17 -24.32
N PRO A 67 -0.39 8.17 -24.71
CA PRO A 67 0.95 7.99 -24.16
C PRO A 67 1.90 9.12 -24.60
N ILE A 68 2.83 9.46 -23.72
CA ILE A 68 3.95 10.39 -23.94
C ILE A 68 5.26 9.70 -23.56
N ASP A 69 6.40 10.28 -23.91
CA ASP A 69 7.69 9.74 -23.47
C ASP A 69 7.85 9.92 -21.95
N ILE A 70 8.43 8.93 -21.26
CA ILE A 70 8.63 8.98 -19.81
C ILE A 70 9.54 10.14 -19.39
N SER A 71 10.43 10.59 -20.27
CA SER A 71 11.30 11.75 -20.05
C SER A 71 10.54 13.07 -20.00
N GLU A 72 9.31 13.12 -20.51
CA GLU A 72 8.42 14.28 -20.42
C GLU A 72 7.63 14.32 -19.10
N VAL A 73 7.60 13.21 -18.36
CA VAL A 73 6.93 13.11 -17.06
C VAL A 73 7.77 13.80 -16.00
N GLU A 74 7.12 14.47 -15.05
CA GLU A 74 7.83 15.09 -13.93
C GLU A 74 8.69 14.06 -13.14
N PRO A 75 9.87 14.46 -12.63
CA PRO A 75 10.73 13.54 -11.87
C PRO A 75 10.03 12.98 -10.63
N ALA A 76 10.35 11.72 -10.29
CA ALA A 76 9.81 11.05 -9.10
C ALA A 76 10.01 11.88 -7.81
N ALA A 77 11.14 12.60 -7.68
CA ALA A 77 11.41 13.49 -6.55
C ALA A 77 10.38 14.63 -6.39
N ASN A 78 9.76 15.09 -7.48
CA ASN A 78 8.68 16.08 -7.42
C ASN A 78 7.33 15.42 -7.10
N ILE A 79 7.06 14.23 -7.65
CA ILE A 79 5.87 13.44 -7.34
C ILE A 79 5.80 13.13 -5.84
N MET A 80 6.91 12.67 -5.25
CA MET A 80 6.99 12.25 -3.85
C MET A 80 6.66 13.37 -2.85
N LYS A 81 6.84 14.65 -3.21
CA LYS A 81 6.44 15.79 -2.37
C LYS A 81 4.94 15.85 -2.10
N ARG A 82 4.14 15.22 -2.96
CA ARG A 82 2.68 15.13 -2.81
C ARG A 82 2.26 14.01 -1.87
N PHE A 83 3.17 13.10 -1.50
CA PHE A 83 2.86 11.99 -0.60
C PHE A 83 2.83 12.46 0.84
N CYS A 84 1.84 11.95 1.56
CA CYS A 84 1.69 12.13 3.00
C CYS A 84 1.49 10.76 3.64
N THR A 85 2.17 10.46 4.75
CA THR A 85 1.78 9.30 5.56
C THR A 85 0.48 9.62 6.31
N GLY A 86 -0.33 8.59 6.57
CA GLY A 86 -1.52 8.74 7.39
C GLY A 86 -1.20 9.19 8.82
N ALA A 87 -2.20 9.78 9.49
CA ALA A 87 -2.13 10.11 10.91
C ALA A 87 -2.19 8.82 11.74
N MET A 88 -1.08 8.46 12.39
CA MET A 88 -1.00 7.29 13.27
C MET A 88 -0.43 7.74 14.62
N SER A 89 -1.21 7.61 15.69
CA SER A 89 -0.84 8.19 16.98
C SER A 89 0.31 7.46 17.64
N TYR A 90 1.13 8.25 18.34
CA TYR A 90 2.05 7.74 19.35
C TYR A 90 1.24 6.99 20.42
N GLY A 91 1.45 5.67 20.54
CA GLY A 91 0.62 4.78 21.36
C GLY A 91 -0.19 3.76 20.58
N SER A 92 -0.59 4.06 19.34
CA SER A 92 -1.15 3.05 18.41
C SER A 92 -0.05 2.27 17.68
N ILE A 93 1.10 2.93 17.48
CA ILE A 93 2.32 2.35 16.92
C ILE A 93 3.50 2.66 17.84
N SER A 94 4.58 1.89 17.69
CA SER A 94 5.80 2.13 18.45
C SER A 94 6.47 3.45 18.02
N ARG A 95 7.29 3.98 18.92
CA ARG A 95 8.12 5.16 18.67
C ARG A 95 8.97 4.98 17.41
N GLU A 96 9.62 3.83 17.29
CA GLU A 96 10.54 3.51 16.22
C GLU A 96 9.83 3.50 14.86
N ALA A 97 8.61 2.97 14.81
CA ALA A 97 7.80 3.00 13.59
C ALA A 97 7.40 4.45 13.21
N HIS A 98 7.00 5.25 14.20
CA HIS A 98 6.61 6.64 14.00
C HIS A 98 7.79 7.48 13.49
N GLU A 99 8.92 7.41 14.17
CA GLU A 99 10.15 8.13 13.81
C GLU A 99 10.70 7.68 12.44
N ALA A 100 10.66 6.38 12.14
CA ALA A 100 11.10 5.86 10.83
C ALA A 100 10.29 6.48 9.67
N MET A 101 8.97 6.60 9.82
CA MET A 101 8.12 7.26 8.82
C MET A 101 8.43 8.75 8.73
N ALA A 102 8.59 9.44 9.86
CA ALA A 102 8.90 10.86 9.86
C ALA A 102 10.24 11.16 9.15
N ILE A 103 11.28 10.38 9.46
CA ILE A 103 12.60 10.48 8.81
C ILE A 103 12.47 10.21 7.30
N ALA A 104 11.79 9.12 6.91
CA ALA A 104 11.61 8.78 5.50
C ALA A 104 10.90 9.89 4.71
N MET A 105 9.82 10.45 5.25
CA MET A 105 9.07 11.53 4.60
C MET A 105 9.88 12.82 4.48
N ASN A 106 10.67 13.16 5.49
CA ASN A 106 11.56 14.31 5.46
C ASN A 106 12.65 14.15 4.38
N ILE A 107 13.21 12.95 4.22
CA ILE A 107 14.22 12.66 3.18
C ILE A 107 13.65 12.86 1.77
N ILE A 108 12.43 12.40 1.51
CA ILE A 108 11.81 12.50 0.18
C ILE A 108 11.09 13.85 -0.07
N GLY A 109 11.09 14.75 0.92
CA GLY A 109 10.40 16.04 0.86
C GLY A 109 8.86 15.93 0.88
N GLY A 110 8.33 14.80 1.34
CA GLY A 110 6.90 14.62 1.58
C GLY A 110 6.50 15.09 2.97
N ARG A 111 5.33 14.69 3.45
CA ARG A 111 4.83 15.07 4.77
C ARG A 111 4.52 13.85 5.64
N SER A 112 4.94 13.88 6.89
CA SER A 112 4.45 12.95 7.91
C SER A 112 3.38 13.62 8.78
N ASN A 113 2.64 12.83 9.54
CA ASN A 113 1.59 13.31 10.44
C ASN A 113 1.78 12.69 11.82
N THR A 114 1.79 13.53 12.86
CA THR A 114 2.04 13.11 14.26
C THR A 114 0.95 12.18 14.80
N GLY A 115 -0.26 12.23 14.22
CA GLY A 115 -1.45 11.59 14.78
C GLY A 115 -1.99 12.37 15.97
N GLU A 116 -2.94 11.75 16.68
CA GLU A 116 -3.64 12.36 17.82
C GLU A 116 -2.83 12.28 19.14
N GLY A 117 -1.71 11.56 19.14
CA GLY A 117 -0.97 11.16 20.35
C GLY A 117 -0.01 12.20 20.93
N GLY A 118 0.08 13.39 20.33
CA GLY A 118 1.11 14.39 20.65
C GLY A 118 2.37 14.22 19.81
#